data_AF-A0A8J3IWR2-F1
#
_entry.id   AF-A0A8J3IWR2-F1
#
_cell.length_a   1.000
_cell.length_b   1.000
_cell.length_c   1.000
_cell.angle_alpha   90.00
_cell.angle_beta   90.00
_cell.angle_gamma   90.00
#
_symmetry.space_group_name_H-M   'P 1'
#
loop_
_entity.id
_entity.type
_entity.pdbx_description
1 polymer ?
#
loop_
_entity_poly.entity_id
_entity_poly.type
_entity_poly.pdbx_seq_one_letter_code
_entity_poly.pdbx_strand_id
1 'polypeptide(L)' 'MVFDGKYATAAGVPAGLDMALALAGRIAGNGAAQAIQLAHEYDPRPPYRAGAPARAPRAGTEVILARRDGIIH' A
#
# COMPACT_ATOMS: atom_id res chain seq x y z
N MET A 1 -3.49 6.03 0.96
CA MET A 1 -2.93 6.99 -0.01
C MET A 1 -3.57 8.35 0.22
N VAL A 2 -2.87 9.43 -0.12
CA VAL A 2 -3.40 10.80 -0.09
C VAL A 2 -3.03 11.47 -1.42
N PHE A 3 -3.99 12.17 -2.03
CA PHE A 3 -3.75 13.00 -3.20
C PHE A 3 -3.83 14.47 -2.80
N ASP A 4 -2.82 15.24 -3.16
CA ASP A 4 -2.76 16.69 -2.98
C ASP A 4 -2.26 17.34 -4.27
N GLY A 5 -3.19 17.89 -5.05
CA GLY A 5 -2.92 18.41 -6.39
C GLY A 5 -2.23 17.38 -7.28
N LYS A 6 -0.99 17.66 -7.67
CA LYS A 6 -0.14 16.79 -8.49
C LYS A 6 0.64 15.74 -7.69
N TYR A 7 0.58 15.78 -6.37
CA TYR A 7 1.30 14.88 -5.48
C TYR A 7 0.40 13.74 -5.03
N ALA A 8 0.98 12.54 -4.96
CA ALA A 8 0.34 11.36 -4.41
C ALA A 8 1.32 10.69 -3.45
N THR A 9 0.84 10.35 -2.25
CA THR A 9 1.64 9.64 -1.24
C THR A 9 0.91 8.40 -0.76
N ALA A 10 1.65 7.34 -0.43
CA ALA A 10 1.11 6.09 0.09
C ALA A 10 1.97 5.57 1.24
N ALA A 11 1.31 5.03 2.27
CA ALA A 11 1.97 4.46 3.42
C ALA A 11 2.10 2.94 3.24
N GLY A 12 3.31 2.47 2.95
CA GLY A 12 3.62 1.05 2.79
C GLY A 12 3.37 0.51 1.37
N VAL A 13 3.94 -0.67 1.12
CA VAL A 13 3.96 -1.30 -0.20
C VAL A 13 2.54 -1.58 -0.76
N PRO A 14 1.59 -2.16 0.00
CA PRO A 14 0.26 -2.45 -0.54
C PRO A 14 -0.48 -1.18 -0.96
N ALA A 15 -0.44 -0.13 -0.12
CA ALA A 15 -1.06 1.15 -0.45
C ALA A 15 -0.40 1.84 -1.66
N GLY A 16 0.86 1.54 -1.95
CA GLY A 16 1.58 2.01 -3.14
C GLY A 16 1.08 1.34 -4.42
N LEU A 17 0.78 0.04 -4.38
CA LEU A 17 0.15 -0.68 -5.49
C LEU A 17 -1.26 -0.15 -5.77
N ASP A 18 -2.07 0.04 -4.73
CA ASP A 18 -3.41 0.65 -4.86
C ASP A 18 -3.32 2.05 -5.48
N MET A 19 -2.32 2.85 -5.05
CA MET A 19 -2.09 4.19 -5.58
C MET A 19 -1.67 4.15 -7.05
N ALA A 20 -0.83 3.20 -7.46
CA ALA A 20 -0.41 3.05 -8.85
C ALA A 20 -1.60 2.71 -9.77
N LEU A 21 -2.49 1.82 -9.35
CA LEU A 21 -3.73 1.52 -10.08
C LEU A 21 -4.66 2.74 -10.16
N ALA A 22 -4.80 3.49 -9.06
CA ALA A 22 -5.59 4.72 -9.04
C ALA A 22 -5.01 5.79 -10.00
N LEU A 23 -3.68 5.92 -10.05
CA LEU A 23 -3.00 6.82 -10.98
C LEU A 23 -3.17 6.37 -12.44
N ALA A 24 -3.04 5.07 -12.72
CA ALA A 24 -3.31 4.52 -14.05
C ALA A 24 -4.74 4.86 -14.52
N GLY A 25 -5.72 4.78 -13.63
CA GLY A 25 -7.11 5.16 -13.91
C GLY A 25 -7.27 6.65 -14.23
N ARG A 26 -6.54 7.53 -13.53
CA ARG A 26 -6.55 8.98 -13.78
C ARG A 26 -5.85 9.38 -15.07
N ILE A 27 -4.80 8.66 -15.46
CA ILE A 27 -3.93 9.00 -16.61
C ILE A 27 -4.47 8.37 -17.90
N ALA A 28 -4.84 7.10 -17.85
CA ALA A 28 -5.18 6.29 -19.03
C ALA A 28 -6.65 5.79 -19.02
N GLY A 29 -7.44 6.18 -18.01
CA GLY A 29 -8.84 5.78 -17.86
C GLY A 29 -9.03 4.46 -17.11
N ASN A 30 -10.25 4.24 -16.62
CA ASN A 30 -10.59 3.10 -15.78
C ASN A 30 -10.33 1.74 -16.46
N GLY A 31 -10.57 1.63 -17.77
CA GLY A 31 -10.34 0.38 -18.51
C GLY A 31 -8.87 -0.05 -18.51
N ALA A 32 -7.93 0.91 -18.65
CA ALA A 32 -6.50 0.62 -18.56
C ALA A 32 -6.10 0.17 -17.15
N ALA A 33 -6.63 0.83 -16.12
CA ALA A 33 -6.38 0.43 -14.73
C ALA A 33 -6.92 -0.99 -14.43
N GLN A 34 -8.12 -1.31 -14.90
CA GLN A 34 -8.71 -2.64 -14.75
C GLN A 34 -7.92 -3.71 -15.52
N ALA A 35 -7.46 -3.40 -16.74
CA ALA A 35 -6.62 -4.31 -17.51
C ALA A 35 -5.27 -4.56 -16.82
N ILE A 36 -4.63 -3.52 -16.26
CA ILE A 36 -3.40 -3.66 -15.47
C ILE A 36 -3.65 -4.49 -14.21
N GLN A 37 -4.75 -4.22 -13.50
CA GLN A 37 -5.13 -4.97 -12.31
C GLN A 37 -5.30 -6.46 -12.62
N LEU A 38 -5.99 -6.78 -13.72
CA LEU A 38 -6.20 -8.15 -14.18
C LEU A 38 -4.89 -8.82 -14.64
N ALA A 39 -4.06 -8.11 -15.40
CA ALA A 39 -2.79 -8.63 -15.91
C ALA A 39 -1.81 -9.01 -14.79
N HIS A 40 -1.94 -8.40 -13.60
CA HIS A 40 -1.13 -8.73 -12.42
C HIS A 40 -1.89 -9.61 -11.42
N GLU A 41 -3.10 -10.07 -11.76
CA GLU A 41 -3.98 -10.85 -10.88
C GLU A 41 -4.13 -10.20 -9.48
N TYR A 42 -4.22 -8.87 -9.46
CA TYR A 42 -4.20 -8.10 -8.21
C TYR A 42 -5.55 -8.16 -7.49
N ASP A 43 -5.71 -9.22 -6.70
CA ASP A 43 -6.83 -9.48 -5.78
C ASP A 43 -6.28 -9.83 -4.37
N PRO A 44 -5.77 -8.84 -3.63
CA PRO A 44 -5.08 -9.09 -2.36
C PRO A 44 -6.03 -9.64 -1.30
N ARG A 45 -5.79 -10.88 -0.86
CA ARG A 45 -6.48 -11.55 0.25
C ARG A 45 -5.47 -11.97 1.34
N PRO A 46 -4.95 -11.02 2.14
CA PRO A 46 -3.94 -11.33 3.14
C PRO A 46 -4.50 -12.29 4.21
N PRO A 47 -3.79 -13.38 4.55
CA PRO A 47 -4.27 -14.37 5.52
C PRO A 47 -4.19 -13.88 6.98
N TYR A 48 -3.46 -12.79 7.23
CA TYR A 48 -3.24 -12.25 8.58
C TYR A 48 -3.67 -10.79 8.67
N ARG A 49 -4.23 -10.40 9.83
CA ARG A 49 -4.71 -9.04 10.10
C ARG A 49 -3.65 -8.11 10.68
N ALA A 50 -2.38 -8.29 10.31
CA ALA A 50 -1.23 -7.58 10.89
C ALA A 50 -0.68 -6.42 10.04
N GLY A 51 -1.37 -6.03 8.95
CA GLY A 51 -0.92 -4.97 8.04
C GLY A 51 -0.98 -3.54 8.59
N ALA A 52 -1.32 -3.34 9.86
CA ALA A 52 -1.26 -2.04 10.52
C ALA A 52 -0.87 -2.24 12.01
N PRO A 53 -0.04 -1.35 12.59
CA PRO A 53 0.41 -1.48 14.00
C PRO A 53 -0.73 -1.68 14.99
N ALA A 54 -1.85 -0.96 14.80
CA ALA A 54 -3.04 -1.04 15.65
C ALA A 54 -3.80 -2.38 15.58
N ARG A 55 -3.52 -3.22 14.58
CA ARG A 55 -4.19 -4.53 14.38
C ARG A 55 -3.25 -5.72 14.50
N ALA A 56 -1.94 -5.46 14.56
CA ALA A 56 -0.91 -6.48 14.68
C ALA A 56 -0.73 -6.92 16.14
N PRO A 57 -0.27 -8.17 16.39
CA PRO A 57 0.08 -8.63 17.73
C PRO A 57 1.17 -7.74 18.34
N ARG A 58 1.01 -7.38 19.62
CA ARG A 58 1.88 -6.44 20.34
C ARG A 58 3.36 -6.80 20.25
N ALA A 59 3.70 -8.07 20.50
CA ALA A 59 5.08 -8.54 20.44
C ALA A 59 5.71 -8.34 19.05
N GLY A 60 4.95 -8.57 17.98
CA GLY A 60 5.42 -8.33 16.61
C GLY A 60 5.57 -6.83 16.30
N THR A 61 4.62 -6.01 16.77
CA THR A 61 4.66 -4.55 16.57
C THR A 61 5.87 -3.91 17.26
N GLU A 62 6.19 -4.30 18.51
CA GLU A 62 7.32 -3.75 19.27
C GLU A 62 8.67 -4.02 18.58
N VAL A 63 8.87 -5.24 18.05
CA VAL A 63 10.09 -5.61 17.31
C VAL A 63 10.27 -4.78 16.04
N ILE A 64 9.19 -4.57 15.28
CA ILE A 64 9.25 -3.83 14.02
C ILE A 64 9.45 -2.33 14.25
N LEU A 65 8.81 -1.75 15.27
CA LEU A 65 8.99 -0.33 15.59
C LEU A 65 10.41 -0.03 16.08
N ALA A 66 10.97 -0.88 16.95
CA ALA A 66 12.36 -0.72 17.40
C ALA A 66 13.37 -0.78 16.25
N ARG A 67 13.12 -1.63 15.23
CA ARG A 67 13.95 -1.69 14.02
C ARG A 67 13.79 -0.47 13.12
N ARG A 68 12.57 0.08 13.02
CA ARG A 68 12.31 1.27 12.22
C ARG A 68 13.10 2.47 12.74
N ASP A 69 13.14 2.66 14.04
CA ASP A 69 13.83 3.80 14.65
C ASP A 69 15.36 3.72 14.47
N GLY A 70 15.92 2.51 14.31
CA GLY A 70 17.34 2.30 14.02
C GLY A 70 17.75 2.41 12.55
N ILE A 71 16.80 2.46 11.60
CA ILE A 71 17.08 2.59 10.15
C ILE A 71 17.10 4.06 9.69
N ILE A 72 16.52 4.97 10.48
CA ILE A 72 16.37 6.40 10.13
C ILE A 72 17.49 7.26 10.79
N HIS A 73 18.60 6.63 11.15
CA HIS A 73 19.83 7.26 11.64
C HIS A 73 21.02 6.75 10.83
#